data_AF-A0AA39ZXX5-F1
#
_entry.id   AF-A0AA39ZXX5-F1
#
_cell.length_a   1.000
_cell.length_b   1.000
_cell.length_c   1.000
_cell.angle_alpha   90.00
_cell.angle_beta   90.00
_cell.angle_gamma   90.00
#
_symmetry.space_group_name_H-M   'P 1'
#
loop_
_entity.id
_entity.type
_entity.pdbx_description
1 polymer ?
#
loop_
_entity_poly.entity_id
_entity_poly.type
_entity_poly.pdbx_seq_one_letter_code
_entity_poly.pdbx_strand_id
1 'polypeptide(L)'
;LSHCWGEPENMAKTLLSNLEAYKSEIAWEKLTKTFQHAVHFTYRFGIRYLWIDSLCIVRDDIDDWRAESAKMARVFESAFLTIMATGSRDGSAGLYADCPQAPNFQSLYHTSPIREIRTD
;
A
#
# COMPACT_ATOMS: atom_id res chain seq x y z
N LEU A 1 1.92 4.42 -0.26
CA LEU A 1 1.04 3.69 0.70
C LEU A 1 1.02 4.48 2.00
N SER A 2 -0.16 4.71 2.58
CA SER A 2 -0.29 5.19 3.96
C SER A 2 -0.80 4.04 4.83
N HIS A 3 -0.09 3.70 5.89
CA HIS A 3 -0.43 2.58 6.78
C HIS A 3 0.10 2.83 8.20
N CYS A 4 -0.47 2.13 9.18
CA CYS A 4 0.12 2.06 10.52
C CYS A 4 1.28 1.07 10.53
N TRP A 5 2.41 1.48 11.13
CA TRP A 5 3.62 0.67 11.17
C TRP A 5 3.54 -0.47 12.19
N GLY A 6 2.83 -0.27 13.30
CA GLY A 6 2.84 -1.18 14.44
C GLY A 6 4.22 -1.19 15.13
N GLU A 7 4.63 -2.36 15.60
CA GLU A 7 5.97 -2.59 16.17
C GLU A 7 7.05 -2.57 15.07
N PRO A 8 8.04 -1.65 15.12
CA PRO A 8 9.04 -1.47 14.07
C PRO A 8 9.92 -2.69 13.78
N GLU A 9 10.01 -3.65 14.71
CA GLU A 9 10.79 -4.87 14.58
C GLU A 9 10.12 -5.90 13.66
N ASN A 10 8.79 -5.84 13.54
CA ASN A 10 7.98 -6.83 12.83
C ASN A 10 7.68 -6.44 11.37
N MET A 11 8.33 -5.40 10.87
CA MET A 11 8.07 -4.85 9.54
C MET A 11 9.32 -4.83 8.68
N ALA A 12 9.18 -5.19 7.40
CA ALA A 12 10.22 -5.00 6.41
C ALA A 12 10.62 -3.52 6.33
N LYS A 13 11.92 -3.28 6.54
CA LYS A 13 12.51 -1.94 6.52
C LYS A 13 13.89 -1.96 5.89
N THR A 14 14.20 -0.89 5.18
CA THR A 14 15.50 -0.72 4.54
C THR A 14 16.51 -0.20 5.57
N LEU A 15 17.64 -0.89 5.64
CA LEU A 15 18.81 -0.54 6.43
C LEU A 15 20.02 -0.51 5.50
N LEU A 16 21.07 0.21 5.87
CA LEU A 16 22.33 0.24 5.10
C LEU A 16 22.85 -1.19 4.83
N SER A 17 22.68 -2.09 5.79
CA SER A 17 23.10 -3.50 5.68
C SER A 17 22.33 -4.34 4.65
N ASN A 18 21.09 -3.97 4.31
CA ASN A 18 20.24 -4.73 3.41
C ASN A 18 19.86 -3.97 2.12
N LEU A 19 20.30 -2.71 1.98
CA LEU A 19 19.97 -1.81 0.87
C LEU A 19 20.27 -2.43 -0.49
N GLU A 20 21.49 -2.94 -0.69
CA GLU A 20 21.88 -3.53 -1.99
C GLU A 20 21.08 -4.81 -2.31
N ALA A 21 20.74 -5.60 -1.30
CA ALA A 21 19.88 -6.76 -1.49
C ALA A 21 18.46 -6.32 -1.91
N TYR A 22 17.89 -5.33 -1.21
CA TYR A 22 16.54 -4.81 -1.48
C TYR A 22 16.42 -4.10 -2.83
N LYS A 23 17.52 -3.53 -3.37
CA LYS A 23 17.57 -2.99 -4.73
C LYS A 23 17.42 -4.07 -5.80
N SER A 24 17.88 -5.30 -5.52
CA SER A 24 17.71 -6.44 -6.41
C SER A 24 16.35 -7.07 -6.23
N GLU A 25 16.02 -7.48 -4.99
CA GLU A 25 14.77 -8.16 -4.67
C GLU A 25 14.47 -8.09 -3.17
N ILE A 26 13.19 -7.97 -2.83
CA ILE A 26 12.69 -8.17 -1.48
C ILE A 26 11.87 -9.46 -1.48
N ALA A 27 12.33 -10.46 -0.73
CA ALA A 27 11.63 -11.74 -0.60
C ALA A 27 10.16 -11.52 -0.16
N TRP A 28 9.23 -12.17 -0.85
CA TRP A 28 7.79 -11.96 -0.68
C TRP A 28 7.33 -12.21 0.76
N GLU A 29 7.93 -13.21 1.42
CA GLU A 29 7.63 -13.64 2.78
C GLU A 29 8.07 -12.63 3.83
N LYS A 30 9.00 -11.72 3.49
CA LYS A 30 9.42 -10.63 4.39
C LYS A 30 8.42 -9.48 4.36
N LEU A 31 7.62 -9.34 3.31
CA LEU A 31 6.62 -8.30 3.21
C LEU A 31 5.45 -8.59 4.15
N THR A 32 4.97 -7.56 4.85
CA THR A 32 3.74 -7.68 5.63
C THR A 32 2.54 -7.97 4.72
N LYS A 33 1.46 -8.53 5.25
CA LYS A 33 0.23 -8.79 4.45
C LYS A 33 -0.28 -7.52 3.78
N THR A 34 -0.15 -6.37 4.44
CA THR A 34 -0.50 -5.05 3.86
C THR A 34 0.37 -4.71 2.66
N PHE A 35 1.68 -4.95 2.73
CA PHE A 35 2.60 -4.67 1.61
C PHE A 35 2.34 -5.63 0.46
N GLN A 36 2.14 -6.91 0.75
CA GLN A 36 1.79 -7.92 -0.25
C GLN A 36 0.50 -7.54 -1.00
N HIS A 37 -0.55 -7.16 -0.27
CA HIS A 37 -1.80 -6.72 -0.88
C HIS A 37 -1.62 -5.42 -1.69
N ALA A 38 -0.81 -4.48 -1.20
CA ALA A 38 -0.52 -3.23 -1.92
C ALA A 38 0.21 -3.50 -3.23
N VAL A 39 1.24 -4.36 -3.23
CA VAL A 39 1.98 -4.77 -4.44
C VAL A 39 1.04 -5.47 -5.42
N HIS A 40 0.24 -6.42 -4.93
CA HIS A 40 -0.73 -7.12 -5.76
C HIS A 40 -1.76 -6.15 -6.37
N PHE A 41 -2.29 -5.22 -5.59
CA PHE A 41 -3.21 -4.18 -6.08
C PHE A 41 -2.58 -3.33 -7.17
N THR A 42 -1.39 -2.77 -6.94
CA THR A 42 -0.71 -1.92 -7.93
C THR A 42 -0.40 -2.68 -9.20
N TYR A 43 0.04 -3.94 -9.09
CA TYR A 43 0.30 -4.79 -10.24
C TYR A 43 -0.98 -5.02 -11.07
N ARG A 44 -2.09 -5.37 -10.41
CA ARG A 44 -3.39 -5.59 -11.08
C ARG A 44 -3.98 -4.31 -11.68
N PHE A 45 -3.70 -3.16 -11.09
CA PHE A 45 -4.10 -1.86 -11.62
C PHE A 45 -3.22 -1.39 -12.79
N GLY A 46 -2.09 -2.06 -13.07
CA GLY A 46 -1.15 -1.67 -14.12
C GLY A 46 -0.18 -0.56 -13.70
N ILE A 47 -0.01 -0.29 -12.41
CA ILE A 47 0.95 0.66 -11.87
C ILE A 47 2.26 -0.08 -11.53
N ARG A 48 3.36 0.39 -12.12
CA ARG A 48 4.69 -0.24 -11.95
C ARG A 48 5.41 0.14 -10.66
N TYR A 49 5.09 1.28 -10.08
CA TYR A 49 5.82 1.85 -8.95
C TYR A 49 4.91 1.97 -7.72
N LEU A 50 5.42 1.49 -6.59
CA LEU A 50 4.77 1.61 -5.29
C LEU A 50 5.79 2.19 -4.31
N TRP A 51 5.44 3.31 -3.69
CA TRP A 51 6.24 3.91 -2.64
C TRP A 51 5.70 3.51 -1.26
N ILE A 52 6.60 2.99 -0.41
CA ILE A 52 6.36 2.63 0.99
C ILE A 52 7.54 3.21 1.78
N ASP A 53 7.26 4.11 2.72
CA ASP A 53 8.25 4.84 3.49
C ASP A 53 9.28 3.94 4.18
N SER A 54 8.86 2.80 4.75
CA SER A 54 9.78 1.86 5.39
C SER A 54 10.75 1.17 4.42
N LEU A 55 10.40 1.06 3.13
CA LEU A 55 11.23 0.41 2.10
C LEU A 55 12.02 1.43 1.28
N CYS A 56 11.48 2.62 1.08
CA CYS A 56 12.08 3.65 0.22
C CYS A 56 13.00 4.62 0.97
N ILE A 57 13.02 4.58 2.31
CA ILE A 57 13.87 5.42 3.16
C ILE A 57 14.78 4.52 4.00
N VAL A 58 16.08 4.79 4.00
CA VAL A 58 17.06 4.06 4.80
C VAL A 58 16.91 4.47 6.27
N ARG A 59 16.58 3.51 7.13
CA ARG A 59 16.13 3.80 8.51
C ARG A 59 17.26 4.13 9.49
N ASP A 60 18.45 3.61 9.23
CA ASP A 60 19.66 3.80 10.04
C ASP A 60 20.61 4.85 9.44
N ASP A 61 20.18 5.58 8.42
CA ASP A 61 20.88 6.73 7.83
C ASP A 61 20.08 8.02 8.11
N ILE A 62 20.63 8.88 8.98
CA ILE A 62 19.95 10.11 9.39
C ILE A 62 19.90 11.16 8.28
N ASP A 63 20.87 11.17 7.38
CA ASP A 63 20.93 12.16 6.31
C ASP A 63 19.98 11.76 5.18
N ASP A 64 19.89 10.47 4.85
CA ASP A 64 18.86 9.93 3.95
C ASP A 64 17.45 10.17 4.50
N TRP A 65 17.23 9.85 5.79
CA TRP A 65 15.93 10.12 6.43
C TRP A 65 15.54 11.60 6.37
N ARG A 66 16.47 12.52 6.64
CA ARG A 66 16.21 13.97 6.55
C ARG A 66 15.87 14.39 5.12
N ALA A 67 16.61 13.88 4.14
CA ALA A 67 16.39 14.22 2.74
C ALA A 67 15.06 13.70 2.21
N GLU A 68 14.69 12.45 2.52
CA GLU A 68 13.49 11.81 2.01
C GLU A 68 12.23 12.20 2.78
N SER A 69 12.29 12.35 4.11
CA SER A 69 11.14 12.80 4.91
C SER A 69 10.67 14.20 4.50
N ALA A 70 11.61 15.10 4.15
CA ALA A 70 11.27 16.44 3.64
C ALA A 70 10.52 16.39 2.29
N LYS A 71 10.68 15.32 1.50
CA LYS A 71 10.01 15.12 0.21
C LYS A 71 8.66 14.41 0.32
N MET A 72 8.33 13.86 1.49
CA MET A 72 7.16 13.00 1.69
C MET A 72 5.85 13.66 1.25
N ALA A 73 5.66 14.95 1.58
CA ALA A 73 4.49 15.72 1.13
C ALA A 73 4.35 15.71 -0.41
N ARG A 74 5.46 15.96 -1.11
CA ARG A 74 5.51 15.95 -2.58
C ARG A 74 5.27 14.55 -3.15
N VAL A 75 5.75 13.51 -2.49
CA VAL A 75 5.51 12.11 -2.91
C VAL A 75 4.02 11.80 -2.87
N PHE A 76 3.30 12.17 -1.80
CA PHE A 76 1.85 11.97 -1.72
C PHE A 76 1.09 12.86 -2.70
N GLU A 77 1.47 14.12 -2.84
CA GLU A 77 0.84 15.08 -3.77
C GLU A 77 0.99 14.65 -5.24
N SER A 78 2.17 14.13 -5.61
CA SER A 78 2.49 13.72 -6.98
C SER A 78 2.09 12.27 -7.28
N ALA A 79 1.51 11.54 -6.33
CA ALA A 79 1.11 10.16 -6.53
C ALA A 79 -0.12 10.07 -7.44
N PHE A 80 -0.11 9.11 -8.37
CA PHE A 80 -1.29 8.83 -9.19
C PHE A 80 -2.50 8.41 -8.33
N LEU A 81 -2.25 7.62 -7.29
CA LEU A 81 -3.22 7.30 -6.24
C LEU A 81 -2.49 7.01 -4.93
N THR A 82 -3.20 7.15 -3.82
CA THR A 82 -2.71 6.75 -2.50
C THR A 82 -3.60 5.66 -1.92
N ILE A 83 -3.02 4.48 -1.68
CA ILE A 83 -3.66 3.41 -0.91
C ILE A 83 -3.57 3.78 0.57
N MET A 84 -4.70 3.79 1.27
CA MET A 84 -4.78 4.07 2.71
C MET A 84 -5.24 2.81 3.47
N ALA A 85 -4.34 2.21 4.25
CA ALA A 85 -4.60 1.02 5.06
C ALA A 85 -4.99 1.42 6.49
N THR A 86 -6.21 1.94 6.67
CA THR A 86 -6.68 2.50 7.95
C THR A 86 -7.34 1.47 8.88
N GLY A 87 -7.59 0.26 8.39
CA GLY A 87 -8.34 -0.78 9.12
C GLY A 87 -7.53 -1.59 10.14
N SER A 88 -6.24 -1.31 10.32
CA SER A 88 -5.34 -2.09 11.17
C SER A 88 -4.39 -1.20 11.97
N ARG A 89 -3.95 -1.71 13.13
CA ARG A 89 -2.94 -1.06 13.98
C ARG A 89 -1.51 -1.30 13.47
N ASP A 90 -1.34 -2.27 12.59
CA ASP A 90 -0.06 -2.68 12.00
C ASP A 90 -0.23 -3.24 10.57
N GLY A 91 0.87 -3.68 9.97
CA GLY A 91 0.87 -4.25 8.62
C GLY A 91 0.30 -5.68 8.47
N SER A 92 -0.13 -6.35 9.55
CA SER A 92 -0.47 -7.78 9.55
C SER A 92 -1.84 -8.13 8.95
N ALA A 93 -2.81 -7.21 9.01
CA ALA A 93 -4.20 -7.50 8.60
C ALA A 93 -4.40 -7.56 7.08
N GLY A 94 -3.61 -6.81 6.30
CA GLY A 94 -3.81 -6.66 4.86
C GLY A 94 -4.79 -5.55 4.48
N LEU A 95 -4.98 -5.35 3.17
CA LEU A 95 -5.88 -4.32 2.61
C LEU A 95 -7.34 -4.76 2.43
N TYR A 96 -7.61 -6.06 2.42
CA TYR A 96 -8.93 -6.61 2.12
C TYR A 96 -9.29 -7.61 3.20
N ALA A 97 -10.56 -7.60 3.61
CA ALA A 97 -11.07 -8.62 4.50
C ALA A 97 -11.10 -9.98 3.80
N ASP A 98 -10.71 -11.02 4.51
CA ASP A 98 -10.97 -12.39 4.09
C ASP A 98 -12.48 -12.61 4.19
N CYS A 99 -13.19 -12.41 3.08
CA CYS A 99 -14.63 -12.63 3.01
C CYS A 99 -14.87 -14.13 2.77
N PRO A 100 -15.44 -14.89 3.73
CA PRO A 100 -15.70 -16.33 3.55
C PRO A 100 -16.71 -16.62 2.43
N GLN A 101 -17.42 -15.58 1.96
CA GLN A 101 -18.46 -15.63 0.96
C GLN A 101 -18.37 -14.36 0.12
N ALA A 102 -17.42 -14.31 -0.83
CA ALA A 102 -17.50 -13.26 -1.85
C ALA A 102 -18.88 -13.37 -2.53
N PRO A 103 -19.77 -12.36 -2.42
CA PRO A 103 -21.03 -12.41 -3.14
C PRO A 103 -20.68 -12.52 -4.61
N ASN A 104 -21.35 -13.44 -5.30
CA ASN A 104 -21.10 -13.72 -6.70
C ASN A 104 -21.16 -12.37 -7.45
N PHE A 105 -20.02 -11.92 -7.99
CA PHE A 105 -19.88 -10.57 -8.58
C PHE A 105 -20.92 -10.37 -9.69
N GLN A 106 -21.43 -11.48 -10.26
CA GLN A 106 -22.55 -11.57 -11.20
C GLN A 106 -23.89 -11.00 -10.76
N SER A 107 -24.11 -10.80 -9.46
CA SER A 107 -25.39 -10.33 -8.92
C SER A 107 -25.47 -8.81 -8.73
N LEU A 108 -24.35 -8.09 -8.73
CA LEU A 108 -24.32 -6.65 -8.42
C LEU A 108 -24.50 -5.74 -9.65
N TYR A 109 -24.54 -6.31 -10.85
CA TYR A 109 -24.87 -5.60 -12.09
C TYR A 109 -26.28 -5.90 -12.61
N HIS A 110 -27.22 -6.26 -11.73
CA HIS A 110 -28.61 -6.06 -12.08
C HIS A 110 -28.85 -4.54 -12.16
N THR A 111 -28.76 -4.01 -13.38
CA THR A 111 -29.01 -2.61 -13.72
C THR A 111 -30.36 -2.21 -13.16
N SER A 112 -30.37 -1.48 -12.05
CA SER A 112 -31.51 -0.66 -11.71
C SER A 112 -31.68 0.33 -12.87
N PRO A 113 -32.83 0.35 -13.57
CA PRO A 113 -33.04 1.34 -14.60
C PRO A 113 -32.94 2.71 -13.94
N ILE A 114 -32.12 3.58 -14.56
CA ILE A 114 -31.98 4.99 -14.21
C ILE A 114 -33.41 5.55 -14.11
N ARG A 115 -33.85 5.89 -12.90
CA ARG A 115 -35.09 6.66 -12.73
C ARG A 115 -34.81 8.03 -13.35
N GLU A 116 -35.49 8.32 -14.46
CA GLU A 116 -35.55 9.66 -15.03
C GLU A 116 -35.87 10.66 -13.92
N ILE A 117 -35.02 11.67 -13.81
CA ILE A 117 -35.24 12.82 -12.95
C ILE A 117 -36.41 13.58 -13.58
N ARG A 118 -37.58 13.54 -12.94
CA ARG A 118 -38.67 14.46 -13.25
C ARG A 118 -38.17 15.88 -12.98
N THR A 119 -38.04 16.65 -14.04
CA THR A 119 -37.96 18.11 -13.97
C THR A 119 -39.39 18.64 -13.87
N ASP A 120 -39.74 19.23 -12.73
CA ASP A 120 -40.84 20.19 -12.60
C ASP A 120 -40.27 21.61 -12.68
#